data_AF-A0A0F9IPH0-F1
#
_entry.id   AF-A0A0F9IPH0-F1
#
_cell.length_a   1.000
_cell.length_b   1.000
_cell.length_c   1.000
_cell.angle_alpha   90.00
_cell.angle_beta   90.00
_cell.angle_gamma   90.00
#
_symmetry.space_group_name_H-M   'P 1'
#
loop_
_entity.id
_entity.type
_entity.pdbx_description
1 polymer ?
#
loop_
_entity_poly.entity_id
_entity_poly.type
_entity_poly.pdbx_seq_one_letter_code
_entity_poly.pdbx_strand_id
1 'polypeptide(L)'
;MGAYISTSDLNAEWGEGNVILWSNLDNTDTSVDAARVTAAIAYAEGYVETRLRNLRYLVPFVFNSAGARALFTRIMAVIAGEWLASHRAVVINEDLEATDLNQLPARRKWAENQIDMVSSSQMQPDLALGSDDVLAPFVVT
;
A
#
# COMPACT_ATOMS: atom_id res chain seq x y z
N MET A 1 1.84 -9.68 9.85
CA MET A 1 1.28 -8.77 8.83
C MET A 1 0.59 -9.63 7.79
N GLY A 2 -0.58 -9.22 7.31
CA GLY A 2 -1.23 -9.93 6.21
C GLY A 2 -0.52 -9.63 4.90
N ALA A 3 -0.27 -10.63 4.07
CA ALA A 3 0.30 -10.44 2.73
C ALA A 3 -0.83 -10.02 1.77
N TYR A 4 -1.01 -8.72 1.56
CA TYR A 4 -2.07 -8.16 0.72
C TYR A 4 -1.58 -7.80 -0.68
N ILE A 5 -0.29 -7.49 -0.81
CA ILE A 5 0.35 -7.16 -2.09
C ILE A 5 1.58 -8.01 -2.35
N SER A 6 1.96 -8.10 -3.62
CA SER A 6 3.09 -8.86 -4.12
C SER A 6 3.97 -8.01 -5.02
N THR A 7 5.17 -8.49 -5.34
CA THR A 7 6.06 -7.83 -6.31
C THR A 7 5.39 -7.62 -7.67
N SER A 8 4.51 -8.54 -8.10
CA SER A 8 3.75 -8.36 -9.34
C SER A 8 2.80 -7.18 -9.30
N ASP A 9 2.21 -6.87 -8.14
CA ASP A 9 1.33 -5.71 -7.99
C ASP A 9 2.12 -4.40 -8.07
N LEU A 10 3.33 -4.36 -7.49
CA LEU A 10 4.24 -3.23 -7.67
C LEU A 10 4.64 -3.06 -9.14
N ASN A 11 5.01 -4.15 -9.81
CA ASN A 11 5.39 -4.12 -11.22
C ASN A 11 4.22 -3.66 -12.11
N ALA A 12 2.98 -4.00 -11.76
CA ALA A 12 1.81 -3.55 -12.49
C ALA A 12 1.55 -2.03 -12.33
N GLU A 13 1.79 -1.45 -11.15
CA GLU A 13 1.53 -0.02 -10.90
C GLU A 13 2.67 0.90 -11.36
N TRP A 14 3.92 0.42 -11.30
CA TRP A 14 5.11 1.24 -11.54
C TRP A 14 5.98 0.80 -12.71
N GLY A 15 5.77 -0.41 -13.22
CA GLY A 15 6.62 -1.02 -14.24
C GLY A 15 7.83 -1.75 -13.62
N GLU A 16 8.16 -2.91 -14.19
CA GLU A 16 9.24 -3.76 -13.71
C GLU A 16 10.62 -3.07 -13.74
N GLY A 17 10.91 -2.29 -14.79
CA GLY A 17 12.17 -1.55 -14.90
C GLY A 17 12.37 -0.54 -13.76
N ASN A 18 11.32 0.16 -13.38
CA ASN A 18 11.34 1.11 -12.26
C ASN A 18 11.50 0.39 -10.93
N VAL A 19 10.81 -0.73 -10.72
CA VAL A 19 10.94 -1.52 -9.48
C VAL A 19 12.34 -2.10 -9.33
N ILE A 20 12.92 -2.66 -10.40
CA ILE A 20 14.32 -3.12 -10.40
C ILE A 20 15.23 -1.97 -10.00
N LEU A 21 15.09 -0.83 -10.68
CA LEU A 21 15.92 0.34 -10.49
C LEU A 21 15.81 0.94 -9.07
N TRP A 22 14.61 1.02 -8.48
CA TRP A 22 14.42 1.58 -7.14
C TRP A 22 14.75 0.58 -6.02
N SER A 23 14.64 -0.71 -6.31
CA SER A 23 15.05 -1.76 -5.38
C SER A 23 16.57 -1.91 -5.31
N ASN A 24 17.28 -1.66 -6.41
CA ASN A 24 18.72 -1.80 -6.44
C ASN A 24 19.45 -0.50 -6.01
N LEU A 25 20.03 -0.50 -4.81
CA LEU A 25 20.82 0.63 -4.32
C LEU A 25 22.14 0.82 -5.05
N ASP A 26 22.82 -0.29 -5.35
CA ASP A 26 24.18 -0.29 -5.90
C ASP A 26 24.18 -0.22 -7.43
N ASN A 27 23.00 -0.36 -8.07
CA ASN A 27 22.84 -0.38 -9.52
C ASN A 27 23.68 -1.47 -10.22
N THR A 28 24.15 -2.47 -9.48
CA THR A 28 25.05 -3.52 -9.97
C THR A 28 24.32 -4.67 -10.64
N ASP A 29 23.04 -4.85 -10.34
CA ASP A 29 22.22 -5.97 -10.77
C ASP A 29 21.03 -5.51 -11.62
N THR A 30 20.70 -6.32 -12.61
CA THR A 30 19.52 -6.15 -13.46
C THR A 30 18.27 -6.82 -12.88
N SER A 31 18.36 -7.35 -11.66
CA SER A 31 17.27 -8.03 -10.96
C SER A 31 16.78 -7.22 -9.76
N VAL A 32 15.51 -7.42 -9.41
CA VAL A 32 14.90 -6.82 -8.22
C VAL A 32 15.59 -7.33 -6.95
N ASP A 33 15.93 -6.42 -6.03
CA ASP A 33 16.32 -6.77 -4.66
C ASP A 33 15.07 -7.22 -3.89
N ALA A 34 14.89 -8.54 -3.78
CA ALA A 34 13.76 -9.16 -3.12
C ALA A 34 13.65 -8.77 -1.63
N ALA A 35 14.77 -8.57 -0.93
CA ALA A 35 14.75 -8.22 0.48
C ALA A 35 14.21 -6.80 0.67
N ARG A 36 14.65 -5.87 -0.18
CA ARG A 36 14.20 -4.47 -0.13
C ARG A 36 12.76 -4.30 -0.58
N VAL A 37 12.32 -5.03 -1.61
CA VAL A 37 10.90 -5.04 -2.00
C VAL A 37 10.03 -5.63 -0.89
N THR A 38 10.48 -6.70 -0.24
CA THR A 38 9.76 -7.26 0.92
C THR A 38 9.65 -6.24 2.06
N ALA A 39 10.72 -5.48 2.34
CA ALA A 39 10.68 -4.42 3.34
C ALA A 39 9.72 -3.28 2.96
N ALA A 40 9.69 -2.89 1.69
CA ALA A 40 8.77 -1.86 1.18
C ALA A 40 7.31 -2.29 1.28
N ILE A 41 7.01 -3.55 0.93
CA ILE A 41 5.68 -4.14 1.09
C ILE A 41 5.27 -4.13 2.56
N ALA A 42 6.12 -4.66 3.45
CA ALA A 42 5.83 -4.68 4.88
C ALA A 42 5.60 -3.28 5.47
N TYR A 43 6.35 -2.27 5.00
CA TYR A 43 6.13 -0.88 5.38
C TYR A 43 4.75 -0.38 4.93
N ALA A 44 4.39 -0.59 3.67
CA ALA A 44 3.11 -0.13 3.12
C ALA A 44 1.91 -0.81 3.80
N GLU A 45 1.97 -2.13 3.99
CA GLU A 45 0.95 -2.91 4.69
C GLU A 45 0.81 -2.43 6.13
N GLY A 46 1.91 -2.28 6.85
CA GLY A 46 1.92 -1.77 8.22
C GLY A 46 1.39 -0.34 8.33
N TYR A 47 1.68 0.53 7.35
CA TYR A 47 1.18 1.90 7.31
C TYR A 47 -0.35 1.94 7.17
N VAL A 48 -0.90 1.19 6.21
CA VAL A 48 -2.35 1.14 5.97
C VAL A 48 -3.07 0.45 7.13
N GLU A 49 -2.54 -0.67 7.64
CA GLU A 49 -3.08 -1.34 8.82
C GLU A 49 -3.12 -0.39 10.02
N THR A 50 -2.05 0.34 10.30
CA THR A 50 -1.99 1.26 11.44
C THR A 50 -3.01 2.40 11.32
N ARG A 51 -3.21 2.93 10.12
CA ARG A 51 -4.20 3.99 9.86
C ARG A 51 -5.64 3.52 10.04
N LEU A 52 -5.94 2.25 9.76
CA LEU A 52 -7.29 1.72 9.83
C LEU A 52 -7.56 0.84 11.07
N ARG A 53 -6.55 0.53 11.90
CA ARG A 53 -6.64 -0.37 13.06
C ARG A 53 -7.67 0.05 14.11
N ASN A 54 -7.92 1.35 14.26
CA ASN A 54 -8.86 1.90 15.25
C ASN A 54 -10.23 2.26 14.63
N LEU A 55 -10.51 1.74 13.44
CA LEU A 55 -11.80 1.93 12.77
C LEU A 55 -12.61 0.64 12.84
N ARG A 56 -13.78 0.65 12.21
CA ARG A 56 -14.73 -0.47 12.13
C ARG A 56 -14.22 -1.75 11.45
N TYR A 57 -12.99 -1.78 10.95
CA TYR A 57 -12.49 -2.84 10.07
C TYR A 57 -11.61 -3.83 10.83
N LEU A 58 -11.77 -5.12 10.51
CA LEU A 58 -10.92 -6.17 11.07
C LEU A 58 -9.49 -6.06 10.50
N VAL A 59 -8.48 -6.19 11.37
CA VAL A 59 -7.07 -6.34 10.98
C VAL A 59 -6.59 -7.71 11.48
N PRO A 60 -6.07 -8.62 10.63
CA PRO A 60 -5.76 -8.44 9.20
C PRO A 60 -7.00 -8.18 8.34
N PHE A 61 -6.86 -7.38 7.28
CA PHE A 61 -7.97 -7.05 6.39
C PHE A 61 -8.48 -8.29 5.67
N VAL A 62 -9.79 -8.48 5.70
CA VAL A 62 -10.48 -9.48 4.89
C VAL A 62 -11.33 -8.76 3.87
N PHE A 63 -11.01 -8.94 2.59
CA PHE A 63 -11.71 -8.30 1.47
C PHE A 63 -12.91 -9.13 1.06
N ASN A 64 -14.12 -8.57 1.18
CA ASN A 64 -15.35 -9.22 0.74
C ASN A 64 -15.65 -8.95 -0.75
N SER A 65 -15.08 -7.86 -1.30
CA SER A 65 -15.22 -7.51 -2.71
C SER A 65 -13.88 -7.43 -3.44
N ALA A 66 -13.89 -7.81 -4.73
CA ALA A 66 -12.74 -7.64 -5.61
C ALA A 66 -12.40 -6.16 -5.83
N GLY A 67 -13.39 -5.26 -5.80
CA GLY A 67 -13.18 -3.81 -5.93
C GLY A 67 -12.43 -3.21 -4.75
N ALA A 68 -12.81 -3.57 -3.51
CA ALA A 68 -12.08 -3.15 -2.32
C ALA A 68 -10.65 -3.70 -2.34
N ARG A 69 -10.47 -4.97 -2.72
CA ARG A 69 -9.14 -5.57 -2.87
C ARG A 69 -8.28 -4.78 -3.87
N ALA A 70 -8.79 -4.53 -5.08
CA ALA A 70 -8.05 -3.80 -6.11
C ALA A 70 -7.66 -2.39 -5.65
N LEU A 71 -8.55 -1.68 -4.96
CA LEU A 71 -8.27 -0.35 -4.42
C LEU A 71 -7.14 -0.39 -3.37
N PHE A 72 -7.24 -1.30 -2.40
CA PHE A 72 -6.22 -1.40 -1.33
C PHE A 72 -4.89 -1.92 -1.85
N THR A 73 -4.89 -2.90 -2.75
CA THR A 73 -3.68 -3.36 -3.45
C THR A 73 -3.00 -2.18 -4.15
N ARG A 74 -3.76 -1.35 -4.85
CA ARG A 74 -3.22 -0.16 -5.53
C ARG A 74 -2.65 0.87 -4.55
N ILE A 75 -3.37 1.20 -3.48
CA ILE A 75 -2.91 2.13 -2.44
C ILE A 75 -1.60 1.65 -1.83
N MET A 76 -1.53 0.37 -1.44
CA MET A 76 -0.33 -0.21 -0.83
C MET A 76 0.83 -0.27 -1.84
N ALA A 77 0.58 -0.61 -3.11
CA ALA A 77 1.61 -0.61 -4.15
C ALA A 77 2.18 0.79 -4.42
N VAL A 78 1.35 1.84 -4.36
CA VAL A 78 1.81 3.24 -4.49
C VAL A 78 2.73 3.62 -3.32
N ILE A 79 2.32 3.31 -2.08
CA ILE A 79 3.13 3.63 -0.88
C ILE A 79 4.44 2.84 -0.88
N ALA A 80 4.41 1.55 -1.27
CA ALA A 80 5.61 0.72 -1.35
C ALA A 80 6.59 1.24 -2.41
N GLY A 81 6.09 1.61 -3.60
CA GLY A 81 6.91 2.20 -4.66
C GLY A 81 7.55 3.53 -4.26
N GLU A 82 6.78 4.41 -3.59
CA GLU A 82 7.31 5.66 -3.07
C GLU A 82 8.38 5.44 -2.00
N TRP A 83 8.18 4.45 -1.11
CA TRP A 83 9.19 4.09 -0.11
C TRP A 83 10.49 3.66 -0.78
N LEU A 84 10.43 2.81 -1.82
CA LEU A 84 11.61 2.38 -2.58
C LEU A 84 12.34 3.56 -3.23
N ALA A 85 11.59 4.45 -3.89
CA ALA A 85 12.15 5.61 -4.58
C ALA A 85 12.78 6.62 -3.62
N SER A 86 12.12 6.91 -2.49
CA SER A 86 12.60 7.87 -1.48
C SER A 86 13.80 7.39 -0.67
N HIS A 87 13.93 6.08 -0.46
CA HIS A 87 15.07 5.49 0.27
C HIS A 87 16.27 5.23 -0.65
N ARG A 88 16.19 5.61 -1.92
CA ARG A 88 17.34 5.65 -2.80
C ARG A 88 18.05 6.98 -2.61
N ALA A 89 19.36 6.94 -2.39
CA ALA A 89 20.17 8.15 -2.51
C ALA A 89 20.05 8.60 -3.98
N VAL A 90 19.34 9.69 -4.21
CA VAL A 90 19.09 10.24 -5.55
C VAL A 90 20.44 10.59 -6.19
N VAL A 91 21.03 9.64 -6.90
CA VAL A 91 21.93 9.97 -8.00
C VAL A 91 20.97 10.48 -9.05
N ILE A 92 20.92 11.80 -9.20
CA ILE A 92 20.19 12.47 -10.27
C ILE A 92 20.83 11.98 -11.58
N ASN A 93 20.38 10.84 -12.09
CA ASN A 93 20.57 10.51 -13.48
C ASN A 93 19.62 11.44 -14.23
N GLU A 94 20.18 12.44 -14.90
CA GLU A 94 19.44 13.43 -15.68
C GLU A 94 18.54 12.79 -16.77
N ASP A 95 18.80 11.52 -17.09
CA ASP A 95 18.06 10.71 -18.07
C ASP A 95 16.92 9.87 -17.49
N LEU A 96 16.84 9.73 -16.16
CA LEU A 96 15.72 9.03 -15.52
C LEU A 96 14.58 10.03 -15.39
N GLU A 97 13.79 10.10 -16.47
CA GLU A 97 12.67 11.00 -16.70
C GLU A 97 12.15 11.62 -15.41
N ALA A 98 12.52 12.90 -15.20
CA ALA A 98 12.03 13.71 -14.09
C ALA A 98 10.49 13.64 -13.94
N THR A 99 9.78 13.25 -14.99
CA THR A 99 8.35 12.97 -15.05
C THR A 99 7.87 11.94 -14.01
N ASP A 100 8.57 10.83 -13.79
CA ASP A 100 8.09 9.76 -12.88
C ASP A 100 8.34 10.12 -11.41
N LEU A 101 9.50 10.68 -11.10
CA LEU A 101 9.83 11.20 -9.76
C LEU A 101 8.92 12.38 -9.36
N ASN A 102 8.58 13.27 -10.30
CA ASN A 102 7.66 14.38 -10.06
C ASN A 102 6.22 13.91 -9.79
N GLN A 103 5.85 12.70 -10.23
CA GLN A 103 4.53 12.12 -9.97
C GLN A 103 4.42 11.43 -8.60
N LEU A 104 5.54 11.08 -7.96
CA LEU A 104 5.55 10.38 -6.67
C LEU A 104 4.76 11.13 -5.58
N PRO A 105 4.96 12.46 -5.35
CA PRO A 105 4.22 13.18 -4.31
C PRO A 105 2.73 13.27 -4.63
N ALA A 106 2.36 13.39 -5.91
CA ALA A 106 0.97 13.45 -6.33
C ALA A 106 0.25 12.10 -6.13
N ARG A 107 0.92 10.99 -6.48
CA ARG A 107 0.40 9.63 -6.27
C ARG A 107 0.29 9.27 -4.79
N ARG A 108 1.30 9.65 -3.98
CA ARG A 108 1.21 9.53 -2.51
C ARG A 108 0.01 10.28 -1.97
N LYS A 109 -0.14 11.56 -2.32
CA LYS A 109 -1.27 12.38 -1.85
C LYS A 109 -2.61 11.78 -2.25
N TRP A 110 -2.71 11.22 -3.47
CA TRP A 110 -3.90 10.47 -3.89
C TRP A 110 -4.17 9.27 -2.97
N ALA A 111 -3.16 8.45 -2.68
CA ALA A 111 -3.29 7.27 -1.81
C ALA A 111 -3.69 7.66 -0.38
N GLU A 112 -3.06 8.69 0.18
CA GLU A 112 -3.40 9.25 1.50
C GLU A 112 -4.84 9.79 1.53
N ASN A 113 -5.26 10.54 0.50
CA ASN A 113 -6.64 11.01 0.40
C ASN A 113 -7.65 9.85 0.37
N GLN A 114 -7.35 8.74 -0.32
CA GLN A 114 -8.23 7.56 -0.32
C GLN A 114 -8.33 6.95 1.09
N ILE A 115 -7.20 6.82 1.81
CA ILE A 115 -7.19 6.32 3.19
C ILE A 115 -8.01 7.26 4.10
N ASP A 116 -7.88 8.57 3.91
CA ASP A 116 -8.63 9.57 4.69
C ASP A 116 -10.13 9.56 4.37
N MET A 117 -10.53 9.31 3.12
CA MET A 117 -11.94 9.09 2.76
C MET A 117 -12.51 7.84 3.43
N VAL A 118 -11.70 6.77 3.54
CA VAL A 118 -12.10 5.55 4.25
C VAL A 118 -12.19 5.79 5.76
N SER A 119 -11.24 6.54 6.33
CA SER A 119 -11.21 6.82 7.78
C SER A 119 -12.32 7.77 8.23
N SER A 120 -12.69 8.74 7.39
CA SER A 120 -13.81 9.67 7.61
C SER A 120 -15.18 9.07 7.28
N SER A 121 -15.25 7.78 6.93
CA SER A 121 -16.49 7.08 6.52
C SER A 121 -17.17 7.64 5.26
N GLN A 122 -16.51 8.52 4.50
CA GLN A 122 -16.99 9.03 3.21
C GLN A 122 -16.93 7.95 2.12
N MET A 123 -15.97 7.02 2.25
CA MET A 123 -15.87 5.83 1.42
C MET A 123 -15.96 4.59 2.31
N GLN A 124 -16.86 3.68 1.99
CA GLN A 124 -17.07 2.44 2.73
C GLN A 124 -16.72 1.25 1.85
N PRO A 125 -15.42 0.90 1.73
CA PRO A 125 -15.01 -0.31 1.03
C PRO A 125 -15.60 -1.53 1.74
N ASP A 126 -16.01 -2.51 0.93
CA ASP A 126 -16.56 -3.77 1.40
C ASP A 126 -15.44 -4.68 1.95
N LEU A 127 -15.12 -4.42 3.21
CA LEU A 127 -14.17 -5.14 4.07
C LEU A 127 -14.94 -5.79 5.21
N ALA A 128 -14.43 -6.91 5.73
CA ALA A 128 -14.98 -7.50 6.94
C ALA A 128 -14.88 -6.52 8.11
N LEU A 129 -15.99 -6.37 8.82
CA LEU A 129 -16.09 -5.52 10.00
C LEU A 129 -15.49 -6.24 11.21
N GLY A 130 -14.76 -5.50 12.04
CA GLY A 130 -14.43 -5.96 13.38
C GLY A 130 -15.74 -6.04 14.17
N SER A 131 -16.05 -7.21 14.73
CA SER A 131 -17.30 -7.43 15.44
C SER A 131 -17.40 -6.52 16.68
N ASP A 132 -18.16 -5.44 16.57
CA ASP A 132 -18.75 -4.73 17.72
C ASP A 132 -20.17 -5.26 18.00
N ASP A 133 -20.44 -6.55 17.69
CA ASP A 133 -21.61 -7.23 18.22
C ASP A 133 -21.40 -7.45 19.72
N VAL A 134 -21.65 -6.36 20.47
CA VAL A 134 -22.22 -6.41 21.79
C VAL A 134 -23.46 -7.28 21.64
N LEU A 135 -23.30 -8.57 21.94
CA LEU A 135 -24.41 -9.47 22.25
C LEU A 135 -25.21 -8.79 23.36
N ALA A 136 -26.26 -8.04 23.00
CA ALA A 136 -27.22 -7.55 23.96
C ALA A 136 -27.66 -8.76 24.79
N PRO A 137 -27.62 -8.71 26.14
CA PRO A 137 -28.02 -9.84 26.94
C PRO A 137 -29.49 -10.11 26.63
N PHE A 138 -29.76 -11.28 26.05
CA PHE A 138 -31.12 -11.76 25.89
C PHE A 138 -31.72 -11.87 27.29
N VAL A 139 -32.66 -10.99 27.62
CA VAL A 139 -33.51 -11.19 28.79
C VAL A 139 -34.62 -12.12 28.33
N VAL A 140 -34.46 -13.42 28.61
CA VAL A 140 -35.58 -14.35 28.58
C VAL A 140 -36.41 -14.04 29.83
N THR A 141 -37.59 -13.46 29.60
CA THR A 141 -38.66 -13.31 30.60
C THR A 141 -39.37 -14.62 30.83
#